data_AF-A0A836C3B2-F1
#
_entry.id   AF-A0A836C3B2-F1
#
_cell.length_a   1.000
_cell.length_b   1.000
_cell.length_c   1.000
_cell.angle_alpha   90.00
_cell.angle_beta   90.00
_cell.angle_gamma   90.00
#
_symmetry.space_group_name_H-M   'P 1'
#
loop_
_entity.id
_entity.type
_entity.pdbx_description
1 polymer ?
#
loop_
_entity_poly.entity_id
_entity_poly.type
_entity_poly.pdbx_seq_one_letter_code
_entity_poly.pdbx_strand_id
1 'polypeptide(L)'
;MPTWDQQQLCIGATFSVAATNGQDATRRVSIEGFCQSVDYLFASVQDALEGELGGEVLMQERQLKSGLHEVLKLTVAVPFLFGVPPQLEVLNEAIREGGGAVERIRHLWLMQRA
;
A
#
# COMPACT_ATOMS: atom_id res chain seq x y z
N MET A 1 -7.18 30.61 0.77
CA MET A 1 -7.41 29.19 1.08
C MET A 1 -6.06 28.52 1.22
N PRO A 2 -5.86 27.61 2.19
CA PRO A 2 -4.63 26.83 2.26
C PRO A 2 -4.45 26.04 0.96
N THR A 3 -3.22 25.98 0.46
CA THR A 3 -2.83 25.07 -0.64
C THR A 3 -3.01 23.62 -0.20
N TRP A 4 -3.02 22.67 -1.14
CA TRP A 4 -3.27 21.27 -0.81
C TRP A 4 -2.24 20.69 0.17
N ASP A 5 -0.99 21.16 0.12
CA ASP A 5 0.11 20.85 1.04
C ASP A 5 -0.03 21.53 2.41
N GLN A 6 -0.80 22.61 2.49
CA GLN A 6 -1.11 23.34 3.73
C GLN A 6 -2.36 22.82 4.45
N GLN A 7 -3.18 22.04 3.75
CA GLN A 7 -4.25 21.26 4.37
C GLN A 7 -3.57 20.07 5.06
N GLN A 8 -3.31 20.21 6.36
CA GLN A 8 -2.87 19.09 7.21
C GLN A 8 -3.74 17.86 6.92
N LEU A 9 -3.15 16.65 7.02
CA LEU A 9 -3.77 15.36 6.69
C LEU A 9 -5.26 15.34 7.09
N CYS A 10 -6.16 15.44 6.12
CA CYS A 10 -7.58 15.11 6.34
C CYS A 10 -7.66 13.59 6.53
N ILE A 11 -7.35 13.11 7.74
CA ILE A 11 -7.28 11.69 8.06
C ILE A 11 -8.71 11.13 8.14
N GLY A 12 -9.28 10.74 7.00
CA GLY A 12 -10.61 10.17 6.92
C GLY A 12 -10.62 8.67 6.62
N ALA A 13 -9.50 8.12 6.16
CA ALA A 13 -9.42 6.75 5.69
C ALA A 13 -8.17 6.03 6.19
N THR A 14 -8.24 4.70 6.21
CA THR A 14 -7.13 3.82 6.55
C THR A 14 -6.82 2.90 5.38
N PHE A 15 -5.56 2.49 5.26
CA PHE A 15 -5.15 1.55 4.24
C PHE A 15 -4.35 0.38 4.82
N SER A 16 -4.35 -0.72 4.06
CA SER A 16 -3.47 -1.87 4.27
C SER A 16 -3.01 -2.37 2.90
N VAL A 17 -1.72 -2.29 2.63
CA VAL A 17 -1.07 -2.84 1.42
C VAL A 17 -0.29 -4.08 1.80
N ALA A 18 -0.72 -5.25 1.33
CA ALA A 18 0.00 -6.51 1.45
C ALA A 18 0.80 -6.76 0.17
N ALA A 19 2.11 -6.56 0.21
CA ALA A 19 3.02 -6.80 -0.90
C ALA A 19 3.63 -8.20 -0.83
N THR A 20 3.55 -8.95 -1.93
CA THR A 20 4.17 -10.26 -2.13
C THR A 20 5.10 -10.21 -3.34
N ASN A 21 5.95 -11.22 -3.53
CA ASN A 21 6.74 -11.34 -4.77
C ASN A 21 5.95 -11.92 -5.97
N GLY A 22 4.63 -12.15 -5.83
CA GLY A 22 3.79 -12.78 -6.84
C GLY A 22 3.93 -14.30 -6.98
N GLN A 23 4.88 -14.94 -6.28
CA GLN A 23 5.15 -16.38 -6.36
C GLN A 23 4.91 -17.10 -5.03
N ASP A 24 5.30 -16.48 -3.93
CA ASP A 24 5.23 -17.03 -2.59
C ASP A 24 4.31 -16.18 -1.71
N ALA A 25 3.05 -16.61 -1.58
CA ALA A 25 2.07 -15.96 -0.71
C ALA A 25 2.36 -16.17 0.79
N THR A 26 3.28 -17.08 1.16
CA THR A 26 3.67 -17.29 2.56
C THR A 26 4.60 -16.18 3.08
N ARG A 27 5.16 -15.39 2.17
CA ARG A 27 6.05 -14.25 2.46
C ARG A 27 5.40 -12.97 1.98
N ARG A 28 5.16 -12.04 2.90
CA ARG A 28 4.59 -10.74 2.55
C ARG A 28 5.07 -9.62 3.45
N VAL A 29 5.13 -8.41 2.90
CA VAL A 29 5.29 -7.17 3.66
C VAL A 29 3.94 -6.49 3.73
N SER A 30 3.45 -6.21 4.93
CA SER A 30 2.20 -5.51 5.16
C SER A 30 2.50 -4.08 5.61
N ILE A 31 2.03 -3.11 4.85
CA ILE A 31 2.16 -1.68 5.13
C ILE A 31 0.77 -1.17 5.51
N GLU A 32 0.63 -0.70 6.74
CA GLU A 32 -0.62 -0.21 7.31
C GLU A 32 -0.46 1.27 7.66
N GLY A 33 -1.53 2.04 7.47
CA GLY A 33 -1.52 3.44 7.83
C GLY A 33 -2.80 4.18 7.49
N PHE A 34 -2.64 5.49 7.36
CA PHE A 34 -3.72 6.44 7.14
C PHE A 34 -3.56 7.10 5.77
N CYS A 35 -4.66 7.47 5.13
CA CYS A 35 -4.59 8.19 3.86
C CYS A 35 -5.66 9.26 3.78
N GLN A 36 -5.40 10.28 2.97
CA GLN A 36 -6.35 11.35 2.68
C GLN A 36 -7.51 10.87 1.82
N SER A 37 -7.24 10.01 0.84
CA SER A 37 -8.22 9.43 -0.08
C SER A 37 -7.81 8.03 -0.49
N VAL A 38 -8.76 7.09 -0.47
CA VAL A 38 -8.53 5.71 -0.93
C VAL A 38 -8.36 5.63 -2.45
N ASP A 39 -9.00 6.52 -3.20
CA ASP A 39 -8.88 6.59 -4.66
C ASP A 39 -7.50 7.09 -5.08
N TYR A 40 -7.04 8.16 -4.46
CA TYR A 40 -5.75 8.76 -4.79
C TYR A 40 -4.59 7.84 -4.39
N LEU A 41 -4.66 7.24 -3.20
CA LEU A 41 -3.68 6.26 -2.76
C LEU A 41 -3.66 5.04 -3.71
N PHE A 42 -4.82 4.55 -4.11
CA PHE A 42 -4.90 3.44 -5.05
C PHE A 42 -4.25 3.76 -6.40
N ALA A 43 -4.58 4.91 -6.98
CA ALA A 43 -4.03 5.34 -8.27
C ALA A 43 -2.50 5.46 -8.20
N SER A 44 -1.96 6.12 -7.18
CA SER A 44 -0.50 6.28 -7.02
C SER A 44 0.22 4.94 -6.83
N VAL A 45 -0.33 4.02 -6.03
CA VAL A 45 0.24 2.67 -5.89
C VAL A 45 0.15 1.89 -7.20
N GLN A 46 -0.96 2.00 -7.94
CA GLN A 46 -1.12 1.35 -9.24
C GLN A 46 -0.10 1.88 -10.26
N ASP A 47 0.06 3.20 -10.36
CA ASP A 47 1.01 3.84 -11.26
C ASP A 47 2.46 3.39 -10.97
N ALA A 48 2.84 3.31 -9.69
CA ALA A 48 4.16 2.83 -9.28
C ALA A 48 4.37 1.34 -9.60
N LEU A 49 3.32 0.53 -9.45
CA LEU A 49 3.36 -0.89 -9.82
C LEU A 49 3.61 -1.06 -11.31
N GLU A 50 2.86 -0.34 -12.15
CA GLU A 50 2.95 -0.43 -13.61
C GLU A 50 4.23 0.21 -14.17
N GLY A 51 4.65 1.35 -13.61
CA GLY A 51 5.74 2.17 -14.14
C GLY A 51 7.13 1.80 -13.64
N GLU A 52 7.28 1.44 -12.37
CA GLU A 52 8.60 1.31 -11.73
C GLU A 52 8.88 -0.09 -11.19
N LEU A 53 7.88 -0.72 -10.59
CA LEU A 53 8.03 -2.01 -9.93
C LEU A 53 7.82 -3.20 -10.88
N GLY A 54 7.20 -2.97 -12.04
CA GLY A 54 6.77 -4.02 -12.97
C GLY A 54 5.77 -5.01 -12.35
N GLY A 55 5.04 -4.55 -11.33
CA GLY A 55 4.11 -5.33 -10.54
C GLY A 55 2.65 -5.11 -10.93
N GLU A 56 1.75 -5.70 -10.15
CA GLU A 56 0.30 -5.59 -10.39
C GLU A 56 -0.50 -5.65 -9.09
N VAL A 57 -1.73 -5.13 -9.14
CA VAL A 57 -2.70 -5.27 -8.06
C VAL A 57 -3.40 -6.62 -8.22
N LEU A 58 -3.20 -7.52 -7.26
CA LEU A 58 -3.84 -8.84 -7.24
C LEU A 58 -5.26 -8.79 -6.68
N MET A 59 -5.47 -7.95 -5.67
CA MET A 59 -6.77 -7.84 -4.99
C MET A 59 -6.96 -6.44 -4.44
N GLN A 60 -8.19 -5.94 -4.59
CA GLN A 60 -8.62 -4.65 -4.05
C GLN A 60 -9.94 -4.84 -3.31
N GLU A 61 -9.96 -4.45 -2.05
CA GLU A 61 -11.20 -4.32 -1.28
C GLU A 61 -11.36 -2.88 -0.79
N ARG A 62 -12.58 -2.37 -0.90
CA ARG A 62 -13.00 -1.11 -0.29
C ARG A 62 -14.11 -1.38 0.70
N GLN A 63 -13.96 -0.87 1.91
CA GLN A 63 -14.94 -1.05 2.98
C GLN A 63 -15.31 0.31 3.58
N LEU A 64 -16.60 0.52 3.81
CA LEU A 64 -17.11 1.69 4.52
C LEU A 64 -17.53 1.25 5.93
N LYS A 65 -16.76 1.61 6.96
CA LYS A 65 -16.98 1.08 8.33
C LYS A 65 -17.98 1.89 9.14
N SER A 66 -18.08 3.20 8.92
CA SER A 66 -18.90 4.12 9.75
C SER A 66 -19.71 5.14 8.94
N GLY A 67 -19.94 4.87 7.65
CA GLY A 67 -20.59 5.81 6.72
C GLY A 67 -19.68 6.94 6.23
N LEU A 68 -18.62 7.25 6.97
CA LEU A 68 -17.60 8.27 6.63
C LEU A 68 -16.18 7.68 6.55
N HIS A 69 -15.90 6.61 7.30
CA HIS A 69 -14.57 6.00 7.34
C HIS A 69 -14.41 4.94 6.25
N GLU A 70 -13.58 5.25 5.27
CA GLU A 70 -13.19 4.31 4.22
C GLU A 70 -11.94 3.51 4.58
N VAL A 71 -11.92 2.25 4.15
CA VAL A 71 -10.78 1.36 4.31
C VAL A 71 -10.41 0.78 2.96
N LEU A 72 -9.18 1.02 2.54
CA LEU A 72 -8.58 0.38 1.38
C LEU A 72 -7.73 -0.82 1.81
N LYS A 73 -7.98 -1.99 1.24
CA LYS A 73 -7.07 -3.13 1.37
C LYS A 73 -6.59 -3.53 -0.02
N LEU A 74 -5.29 -3.54 -0.20
CA LEU A 74 -4.64 -3.97 -1.42
C LEU A 74 -3.79 -5.20 -1.14
N THR A 75 -3.83 -6.14 -2.07
CA THR A 75 -2.79 -7.15 -2.21
C THR A 75 -2.10 -6.90 -3.54
N VAL A 76 -0.79 -6.73 -3.51
CA VAL A 76 0.01 -6.36 -4.67
C VAL A 76 1.12 -7.40 -4.90
N ALA A 77 1.40 -7.69 -6.15
CA ALA A 77 2.56 -8.45 -6.57
C ALA A 77 3.65 -7.46 -6.99
N VAL A 78 4.78 -7.51 -6.30
CA VAL A 78 5.97 -6.70 -6.59
C VAL A 78 7.09 -7.66 -6.96
N PRO A 79 7.43 -7.80 -8.25
CA PRO A 79 8.55 -8.63 -8.68
C PRO A 79 9.81 -8.27 -7.90
N PHE A 80 10.58 -9.29 -7.52
CA PHE A 80 11.84 -9.13 -6.78
C PHE A 80 11.73 -8.50 -5.39
N LEU A 81 10.54 -8.36 -4.79
CA LEU A 81 10.39 -7.85 -3.41
C LEU A 81 11.28 -8.56 -2.36
N PHE A 82 11.73 -9.79 -2.64
CA PHE A 82 12.60 -10.60 -1.77
C PHE A 82 13.99 -10.92 -2.35
N GLY A 83 14.42 -10.22 -3.41
CA GLY A 83 15.80 -10.23 -3.93
C GLY A 83 16.32 -8.79 -3.99
N VAL A 84 17.63 -8.55 -3.86
CA VAL A 84 18.24 -7.23 -3.55
C VAL A 84 18.17 -6.22 -4.73
N PRO A 85 17.04 -5.53 -4.93
CA PRO A 85 16.96 -4.05 -5.11
C PRO A 85 15.98 -3.32 -4.13
N PRO A 86 15.73 -1.99 -4.24
CA PRO A 86 14.96 -1.20 -3.26
C PRO A 86 13.43 -1.13 -3.51
N GLN A 87 12.78 -2.22 -3.93
CA GLN A 87 11.35 -2.18 -4.31
C GLN A 87 10.41 -1.72 -3.20
N LEU A 88 10.74 -2.05 -1.94
CA LEU A 88 9.96 -1.60 -0.79
C LEU A 88 10.05 -0.08 -0.58
N GLU A 89 11.18 0.54 -0.93
CA GLU A 89 11.36 1.99 -0.81
C GLU A 89 10.49 2.71 -1.85
N VAL A 90 10.48 2.23 -3.10
CA VAL A 90 9.62 2.75 -4.17
C VAL A 90 8.14 2.61 -3.80
N LEU A 91 7.72 1.45 -3.28
CA LEU A 91 6.34 1.24 -2.83
C LEU A 91 5.96 2.18 -1.67
N ASN A 92 6.87 2.40 -0.71
CA ASN A 92 6.63 3.33 0.39
C ASN A 92 6.54 4.78 -0.11
N GLU A 93 7.34 5.17 -1.09
CA GLU A 93 7.29 6.52 -1.65
C GLU A 93 5.97 6.75 -2.40
N ALA A 94 5.54 5.78 -3.22
CA ALA A 94 4.22 5.84 -3.87
C ALA A 94 3.07 5.97 -2.85
N ILE A 95 3.15 5.27 -1.72
CA ILE A 95 2.15 5.42 -0.64
C ILE A 95 2.16 6.87 -0.10
N ARG A 96 3.32 7.51 0.03
CA ARG A 96 3.43 8.89 0.53
C ARG A 96 2.97 9.92 -0.49
N GLU A 97 3.31 9.73 -1.77
CA GLU A 97 2.85 10.55 -2.88
C GLU A 97 1.32 10.47 -3.04
N GLY A 98 0.74 9.28 -2.85
CA GLY A 98 -0.71 9.05 -2.79
C GLY A 98 -1.40 9.62 -1.53
N GLY A 99 -0.72 10.47 -0.75
CA GLY A 99 -1.26 11.10 0.46
C GLY A 99 -1.39 10.14 1.65
N GLY A 100 -0.65 9.03 1.64
CA GLY A 100 -0.58 8.04 2.70
C GLY A 100 0.49 8.37 3.75
N ALA A 101 0.15 8.18 5.02
CA ALA A 101 1.06 8.19 6.15
C ALA A 101 1.20 6.77 6.68
N VAL A 102 2.39 6.18 6.53
CA VAL A 102 2.71 4.83 7.02
C VAL A 102 2.80 4.86 8.54
N GLU A 103 1.94 4.09 9.20
CA GLU A 103 1.97 3.90 10.65
C GLU A 103 2.80 2.67 11.03
N ARG A 104 2.70 1.59 10.24
CA ARG A 104 3.31 0.31 10.59
C ARG A 104 3.70 -0.49 9.36
N ILE A 105 4.89 -1.09 9.42
CA ILE A 105 5.36 -2.10 8.45
C ILE A 105 5.57 -3.42 9.18
N ARG A 106 5.02 -4.51 8.65
CA ARG A 106 5.16 -5.87 9.19
C ARG A 106 5.71 -6.81 8.13
N HIS A 107 6.75 -7.55 8.47
CA HIS A 107 7.25 -8.65 7.65
C HIS A 107 6.64 -9.95 8.15
N LEU A 108 5.82 -10.60 7.32
CA LEU A 108 5.13 -11.84 7.65
C LEU A 108 5.75 -12.97 6.85
N TRP A 109 6.34 -13.93 7.58
CA TRP A 109 6.95 -15.14 7.04
C TRP A 109 6.24 -16.31 7.68
N LEU A 110 5.27 -16.88 6.97
CA LEU A 110 4.59 -18.10 7.42
C LEU A 110 5.52 -19.29 7.17
N MET A 111 6.15 -19.76 8.23
CA MET A 111 6.88 -21.03 8.20
C MET A 111 5.84 -22.16 8.06
N GLN A 112 5.75 -22.78 6.89
CA GLN A 112 5.04 -24.05 6.79
C GLN A 112 5.81 -25.07 7.65
N ARG A 113 5.15 -25.62 8.68
CA ARG A 113 5.69 -26.80 9.37
C ARG A 113 5.66 -27.95 8.35
N ALA A 114 6.83 -28.50 8.08
CA ALA A 114 7.01 -29.72 7.30
C ALA A 114 6.35 -30.91 8.00
#